data_AF-A0A951ABT4-F1
#
_entry.id   AF-A0A951ABT4-F1
#
_cell.length_a   1.000
_cell.length_b   1.000
_cell.length_c   1.000
_cell.angle_alpha   90.00
_cell.angle_beta   90.00
_cell.angle_gamma   90.00
#
_symmetry.space_group_name_H-M   'P 1'
#
loop_
_entity.id
_entity.type
_entity.pdbx_description
1 polymer ?
#
loop_
_entity_poly.entity_id
_entity_poly.type
_entity_poly.pdbx_seq_one_letter_code
_entity_poly.pdbx_strand_id
1 'polypeptide(L)' 'ENLSQLFAEAHPLTMDGEGRIVLPDPLKEHANITTDVAFVGLGAMFQMWEPGRYAEHRAAVRERSRRQGTTLPARRPS' A
#
# COMPACT_ATOMS: atom_id res chain seq x y z
N GLU A 1 -14.66 -7.43 -11.46
CA GLU A 1 -13.46 -7.91 -10.73
C GLU A 1 -13.90 -8.94 -9.69
N ASN A 2 -13.15 -10.04 -9.55
CA ASN A 2 -13.56 -11.18 -8.74
C ASN A 2 -13.17 -10.99 -7.26
N LEU A 3 -14.07 -10.42 -6.46
CA LEU A 3 -13.88 -10.19 -5.03
C LEU A 3 -13.51 -11.48 -4.26
N SER A 4 -13.94 -12.66 -4.73
CA SER A 4 -13.62 -13.92 -4.06
C SER A 4 -12.12 -14.27 -4.10
N GLN A 5 -11.39 -13.86 -5.16
CA GLN A 5 -9.94 -14.06 -5.23
C GLN A 5 -9.20 -13.15 -4.25
N LEU A 6 -9.60 -11.87 -4.19
CA LEU A 6 -9.02 -10.92 -3.23
C LEU A 6 -9.21 -11.37 -1.78
N PHE A 7 -10.40 -11.89 -1.43
CA PHE A 7 -10.67 -12.40 -0.09
C PHE A 7 -10.00 -13.75 0.18
N ALA A 8 -9.78 -14.59 -0.84
CA ALA A 8 -9.05 -15.85 -0.68
C ALA A 8 -7.57 -15.62 -0.32
N GLU A 9 -6.98 -14.51 -0.75
CA GLU A 9 -5.61 -14.11 -0.43
C GLU A 9 -5.50 -13.25 0.85
N ALA A 10 -6.64 -12.90 1.46
CA ALA A 10 -6.67 -12.11 2.69
C ALA A 10 -6.26 -12.97 3.89
N HIS A 11 -5.39 -12.44 4.74
CA HIS A 11 -4.92 -13.11 5.95
C HIS A 11 -5.36 -12.31 7.18
N PRO A 12 -6.08 -12.92 8.14
CA PRO A 12 -6.36 -12.26 9.41
C PRO A 12 -5.05 -12.09 10.18
N LEU A 13 -4.74 -10.86 10.58
CA LEU A 13 -3.58 -10.54 11.40
C LEU A 13 -4.04 -10.15 12.80
N THR A 14 -3.40 -10.70 13.82
CA THR A 14 -3.62 -10.32 15.21
C THR A 14 -2.44 -9.49 15.68
N MET A 15 -2.73 -8.42 16.45
CA MET A 15 -1.72 -7.59 17.08
C MET A 15 -1.42 -8.14 18.48
N ASP A 16 -0.16 -8.12 18.89
CA ASP A 16 0.20 -8.38 20.28
C ASP A 16 -0.14 -7.16 21.18
N GLY A 17 0.07 -7.31 22.50
CA GLY A 17 -0.22 -6.24 23.46
C GLY A 17 0.67 -4.99 23.31
N GLU A 18 1.72 -5.06 22.51
CA GLU A 18 2.61 -3.94 22.18
C GLU A 18 2.23 -3.30 20.83
N GLY A 19 1.19 -3.81 20.16
CA GLY A 19 0.74 -3.31 18.86
C GLY A 19 1.55 -3.81 17.66
N ARG A 20 2.35 -4.87 17.84
CA ARG A 20 3.13 -5.47 16.74
C ARG A 20 2.30 -6.55 16.05
N ILE A 21 2.55 -6.71 14.75
CA ILE A 21 1.99 -7.80 13.93
C ILE A 21 3.10 -8.73 13.46
N VAL A 22 2.81 -10.02 13.44
CA VAL A 22 3.66 -10.98 12.73
C VAL A 22 3.15 -11.04 11.29
N LEU A 23 3.98 -10.60 10.34
CA LEU A 23 3.65 -10.68 8.92
C LEU A 23 3.92 -12.10 8.40
N PRO A 24 2.89 -12.84 7.92
CA PRO A 24 3.05 -14.17 7.35
C PRO A 24 4.01 -14.19 6.16
N ASP A 25 4.73 -15.30 5.97
CA ASP A 25 5.67 -15.48 4.85
C ASP A 25 5.03 -15.23 3.47
N PRO A 26 3.80 -15.70 3.17
CA PRO A 26 3.17 -15.43 1.88
C PRO A 26 2.99 -13.93 1.58
N LEU A 27 2.70 -13.11 2.61
CA LEU A 27 2.55 -11.67 2.45
C LEU A 27 3.90 -10.96 2.28
N LYS A 28 4.94 -11.43 3.01
CA LYS A 28 6.31 -10.94 2.83
C LYS A 28 6.83 -11.21 1.42
N GLU A 29 6.62 -12.43 0.92
CA GLU A 29 7.02 -12.85 -0.42
C GLU A 29 6.27 -12.05 -1.50
N HIS A 30 4.94 -11.92 -1.36
CA HIS A 30 4.13 -11.15 -2.30
C HIS A 30 4.57 -9.67 -2.38
N ALA A 31 4.81 -9.04 -1.23
CA ALA A 31 5.23 -7.64 -1.16
C ALA A 31 6.73 -7.42 -1.41
N ASN A 32 7.52 -8.50 -1.47
CA ASN A 32 8.99 -8.49 -1.52
C ASN A 32 9.62 -7.68 -0.37
N ILE A 33 9.05 -7.81 0.83
CA ILE A 33 9.52 -7.15 2.05
C ILE A 33 10.55 -8.04 2.74
N THR A 34 11.75 -7.50 2.97
CA THR A 34 12.84 -8.21 3.65
C THR A 34 13.14 -7.57 5.01
N THR A 35 13.74 -6.38 5.00
CA THR A 35 14.19 -5.68 6.21
C THR A 35 13.37 -4.43 6.48
N ASP A 36 13.15 -3.64 5.42
CA ASP A 36 12.50 -2.34 5.52
C ASP A 36 11.12 -2.37 4.85
N VAL A 37 10.20 -1.59 5.42
CA VAL A 37 8.84 -1.44 4.89
C VAL A 37 8.43 0.02 4.88
N ALA A 38 7.83 0.45 3.78
CA ALA A 38 7.18 1.73 3.65
C ALA A 38 5.66 1.57 3.86
N PHE A 39 5.09 2.37 4.76
CA PHE A 39 3.65 2.45 4.97
C PHE A 39 3.05 3.64 4.23
N VAL A 40 2.05 3.38 3.40
CA VAL A 40 1.38 4.39 2.58
C VAL A 40 -0.08 4.46 2.99
N GLY A 41 -0.49 5.57 3.61
CA GLY A 41 -1.85 5.78 4.08
C GLY A 41 -2.85 6.04 2.94
N LEU A 42 -4.00 5.39 3.00
CA LEU A 42 -5.13 5.52 2.07
C LEU A 42 -6.44 5.75 2.87
N GLY A 43 -6.42 6.74 3.76
CA GLY A 43 -7.54 7.04 4.64
C GLY A 43 -7.71 5.97 5.72
N ALA A 44 -8.72 5.11 5.59
CA ALA A 44 -9.05 4.09 6.57
C ALA A 44 -8.17 2.82 6.49
N MET A 45 -7.39 2.68 5.43
CA MET A 45 -6.44 1.58 5.24
C MET A 45 -5.05 2.12 4.91
N PHE A 46 -4.07 1.24 4.90
CA PHE A 46 -2.74 1.54 4.40
C PHE A 46 -2.25 0.41 3.50
N GLN A 47 -1.23 0.71 2.70
CA GLN A 47 -0.46 -0.28 1.96
C GLN A 47 0.93 -0.41 2.57
N MET A 48 1.47 -1.62 2.47
CA MET A 48 2.85 -1.94 2.81
C MET A 48 3.62 -2.19 1.52
N TRP A 49 4.80 -1.60 1.42
CA TRP A 49 5.64 -1.72 0.25
C TRP A 49 7.10 -1.93 0.63
N GLU A 50 7.84 -2.63 -0.22
CA GLU A 50 9.30 -2.48 -0.25
C GLU A 50 9.63 -1.02 -0.67
N PRO A 51 10.48 -0.29 0.09
CA PRO A 51 10.73 1.13 -0.15
C PRO A 51 11.19 1.52 -1.56
N GLY A 52 12.09 0.73 -2.18
CA GLY A 52 12.60 0.96 -3.53
C GLY A 52 11.50 0.86 -4.58
N ARG A 53 10.73 -0.23 -4.56
CA ARG A 53 9.58 -0.47 -5.44
C ARG A 53 8.52 0.61 -5.29
N TYR A 54 8.27 1.10 -4.07
CA TYR A 54 7.36 2.22 -3.88
C TYR A 54 7.89 3.52 -4.49
N ALA A 55 9.19 3.79 -4.38
CA ALA A 55 9.81 4.97 -4.98
C ALA A 55 9.66 4.97 -6.51
N GLU A 56 9.90 3.82 -7.15
CA GLU A 56 9.69 3.61 -8.59
C GLU A 56 8.21 3.79 -8.99
N HIS A 57 7.31 3.14 -8.24
CA HIS A 57 5.87 3.25 -8.46
C HIS A 57 5.40 4.71 -8.38
N ARG A 58 5.81 5.44 -7.34
CA ARG A 58 5.46 6.85 -7.13
C ARG A 58 6.02 7.74 -8.25
N ALA A 59 7.22 7.47 -8.74
CA ALA A 59 7.79 8.20 -9.88
C ALA A 59 6.97 7.99 -11.16
N ALA A 60 6.59 6.74 -11.45
CA ALA A 60 5.77 6.39 -12.61
C ALA A 60 4.37 7.02 -12.55
N VAL A 61 3.72 6.97 -11.38
CA VAL A 61 2.41 7.60 -11.17
C VAL A 61 2.52 9.12 -11.35
N ARG A 62 3.53 9.76 -10.77
CA ARG A 62 3.74 11.20 -10.89
C ARG A 62 3.93 11.64 -12.33
N GLU A 63 4.70 10.87 -13.10
CA GLU A 63 4.92 11.14 -14.52
C GLU A 63 3.62 10.99 -15.33
N ARG A 64 2.81 9.96 -15.04
CA ARG A 64 1.49 9.78 -15.66
C ARG A 64 0.56 10.95 -15.35
N SER A 65 0.48 11.40 -14.10
CA SER A 65 -0.36 12.54 -13.70
C SER A 65 0.05 13.83 -14.39
N ARG A 66 1.37 14.06 -14.58
CA ARG A 66 1.88 15.21 -15.35
C ARG A 66 1.40 15.18 -16.79
N ARG A 67 1.48 14.02 -17.45
CA ARG A 67 1.03 13.85 -18.84
C ARG A 67 -0.48 14.02 -19.01
N GLN A 68 -1.25 13.63 -18.00
CA GLN A 68 -2.71 13.62 -18.04
C GLN A 68 -3.35 14.89 -17.44
N GLY A 69 -2.55 15.83 -16.91
CA GLY A 69 -3.04 17.06 -16.29
C GLY A 69 -3.91 16.84 -15.03
N THR A 70 -3.96 15.62 -14.51
CA THR A 70 -4.84 15.25 -13.40
C THR A 70 -4.18 15.66 -12.08
N THR A 71 -4.59 16.82 -11.56
CA THR A 71 -4.24 17.26 -10.21
C THR A 71 -5.47 17.11 -9.32
N LEU A 72 -5.24 16.81 -8.03
CA LEU A 72 -6.33 16.80 -7.05
C LEU A 72 -7.00 18.19 -7.07
N PRO A 73 -8.33 18.28 -7.26
CA PRO A 73 -9.01 19.56 -7.23
C PRO A 73 -8.76 20.18 -5.85
N ALA A 74 -8.29 21.43 -5.84
CA ALA A 74 -8.09 22.17 -4.61
C ALA A 74 -9.40 22.16 -3.82
N ARG A 75 -9.38 21.56 -2.63
CA ARG A 75 -10.55 21.47 -1.76
C ARG A 75 -11.01 22.90 -1.48
N ARG A 76 -12.19 23.28 -2.00
CA ARG A 76 -12.77 24.60 -1.74
C ARG A 76 -12.96 24.73 -0.22
N PRO A 77 -12.43 25.77 0.44
CA PRO A 77 -12.76 26.02 1.83
C PRO A 77 -14.26 26.30 1.94
N SER A 78 -14.87 25.75 2.98
CA SER A 78 -16.29 25.91 3.34
C SER A 78 -16.58 27.35 3.77
#